data_AF-A0A7C7QM31-F1
#
_entry.id   AF-A0A7C7QM31-F1
#
_cell.length_a   1.000
_cell.length_b   1.000
_cell.length_c   1.000
_cell.angle_alpha   90.00
_cell.angle_beta   90.00
_cell.angle_gamma   90.00
#
_symmetry.space_group_name_H-M   'P 1'
#
loop_
_entity.id
_entity.type
_entity.pdbx_description
1 polymer ?
#
loop_
_entity_poly.entity_id
_entity_poly.type
_entity_poly.pdbx_seq_one_letter_code
_entity_poly.pdbx_strand_id
1 'polypeptide(L)' 'MDTSIKRKLLEQLEALPYQFQRRVLDFTQALALSVPKGVPGKQLLRFAGAIPADDLQMMAQAIEAGCERIDWDEW' A
#
# COMPACT_ATOMS: atom_id res chain seq x y z
N MET A 1 6.66 18.44 7.80
CA MET A 1 7.78 17.55 8.20
C MET A 1 8.42 18.16 9.42
N ASP A 2 8.43 17.44 10.54
CA ASP A 2 9.07 17.93 11.76
C ASP A 2 10.58 17.99 11.56
N THR A 3 11.09 19.17 11.24
CA THR A 3 12.51 19.44 10.99
C THR A 3 13.39 19.20 12.22
N SER A 4 12.80 19.04 13.40
CA SER A 4 13.49 18.72 14.65
C SER A 4 14.07 17.31 14.65
N ILE A 5 13.31 16.31 14.21
CA ILE A 5 13.75 14.90 14.24
C ILE A 5 14.87 14.65 13.23
N LYS A 6 14.74 15.18 12.00
CA LYS A 6 15.78 15.02 10.96
C LYS A 6 17.14 15.57 11.42
N ARG A 7 17.14 16.71 12.11
CA ARG A 7 18.38 17.36 12.58
C ARG A 7 19.06 16.54 13.67
N LYS A 8 18.30 16.13 14.69
CA LYS A 8 18.82 15.26 15.77
C LYS A 8 19.39 13.95 15.24
N LEU A 9 18.76 13.38 14.20
CA LEU A 9 19.22 12.15 13.58
C LEU A 9 20.57 12.33 12.86
N LEU A 10 20.77 13.47 12.19
CA LEU A 10 22.06 13.80 11.57
C LEU A 10 23.16 14.02 12.62
N GLU A 11 22.87 14.79 13.68
CA GLU A 11 23.80 15.02 14.80
C GLU A 11 24.25 13.70 15.45
N GLN A 12 23.32 12.77 15.67
CA GLN A 12 23.66 11.45 16.21
C GLN A 12 24.42 10.57 15.21
N LEU A 13 24.10 10.65 13.91
CA LEU A 13 24.75 9.86 12.88
C LEU A 13 26.21 10.27 12.68
N GLU A 14 26.51 11.58 12.75
CA GLU A 14 27.88 12.11 12.64
C GLU A 14 28.79 11.62 13.77
N ALA A 15 28.25 11.41 14.98
CA ALA A 15 29.00 10.92 16.13
C ALA A 15 29.26 9.39 16.09
N LEU A 16 28.60 8.65 15.20
CA LEU A 16 28.72 7.19 15.15
C LEU A 16 29.94 6.74 14.32
N PRO A 17 30.66 5.69 14.75
CA PRO A 17 31.62 4.99 13.91
C PRO A 17 30.99 4.46 12.61
N TYR A 18 31.80 4.36 11.55
CA TYR A 18 31.35 3.97 10.20
C TYR A 18 30.45 2.71 10.17
N GLN A 19 30.82 1.66 10.92
CA GLN A 19 30.05 0.42 10.98
C GLN A 19 28.61 0.63 11.46
N PHE A 20 28.39 1.56 12.39
CA PHE A 20 27.08 1.88 12.92
C PHE A 20 26.32 2.82 11.99
N GLN A 21 27.01 3.75 11.33
CA GLN A 21 26.41 4.55 10.26
C GLN A 21 25.86 3.65 9.14
N ARG A 22 26.64 2.63 8.73
CA ARG A 22 26.19 1.65 7.73
C ARG A 22 24.96 0.88 8.20
N ARG A 23 24.95 0.42 9.45
CA ARG A 23 23.79 -0.27 10.04
C ARG A 23 22.54 0.61 10.08
N VAL A 24 22.69 1.91 10.39
CA VAL A 24 21.57 2.87 10.35
C VAL A 24 21.06 3.03 8.91
N LEU A 25 21.96 3.15 7.92
CA LEU A 25 21.56 3.22 6.52
C LEU A 25 20.76 1.99 6.09
N ASP A 26 21.29 0.79 6.36
CA ASP A 26 20.62 -0.46 6.02
C ASP A 26 19.22 -0.56 6.67
N PHE A 27 19.10 -0.12 7.93
CA PHE A 27 17.82 -0.06 8.64
C PHE A 27 16.82 0.92 7.99
N THR A 28 17.26 2.13 7.63
CA THR A 28 16.37 3.11 6.98
C THR A 28 15.88 2.64 5.61
N GLN A 29 16.72 1.90 4.88
CA GLN A 29 16.34 1.28 3.61
C GLN A 29 15.29 0.18 3.82
N ALA A 30 15.50 -0.71 4.80
CA ALA A 30 14.52 -1.73 5.16
C ALA A 30 13.18 -1.12 5.58
N LEU A 31 13.21 -0.04 6.38
CA LEU A 31 12.01 0.69 6.80
C LEU A 31 11.29 1.32 5.60
N ALA A 32 12.02 1.87 4.64
CA ALA A 32 11.43 2.44 3.42
C ALA A 32 10.81 1.37 2.50
N LEU A 33 11.27 0.12 2.59
CA LEU A 33 10.72 -1.03 1.87
C LEU A 33 9.53 -1.67 2.61
N SER A 34 9.50 -1.59 3.95
CA SER A 34 8.39 -2.13 4.75
C SER A 34 7.12 -1.30 4.68
N VAL A 35 7.22 -0.04 4.27
CA VAL A 35 6.03 0.80 4.01
C VAL A 35 5.41 0.35 2.68
N PRO A 36 4.13 -0.08 2.68
CA PRO A 36 3.43 -0.41 1.44
C PRO A 36 3.51 0.79 0.50
N LYS A 37 4.18 0.62 -0.64
CA LYS A 37 4.18 1.63 -1.70
C LYS A 37 3.00 1.37 -2.61
N GLY A 38 2.00 2.25 -2.54
CA GLY A 38 0.95 2.30 -3.55
C GLY A 38 1.52 2.62 -4.93
N VAL A 39 0.84 2.16 -5.98
CA VAL A 39 1.13 2.59 -7.34
C VAL A 39 0.42 3.93 -7.61
N PRO A 40 1.04 4.88 -8.34
CA PRO A 40 0.35 6.09 -8.76
C PRO A 40 -0.93 5.74 -9.53
N GLY A 41 -2.07 6.33 -9.16
CA GLY A 41 -3.37 6.02 -9.77
C GLY A 41 -3.39 6.15 -11.29
N LYS A 42 -2.59 7.07 -11.86
CA LYS A 42 -2.39 7.19 -13.32
C LYS A 42 -1.90 5.91 -13.99
N GLN A 43 -1.17 5.05 -13.27
CA GLN A 43 -0.72 3.75 -13.78
C GLN A 43 -1.83 2.70 -13.81
N LEU A 44 -2.90 2.89 -13.04
CA LEU A 44 -4.05 1.99 -13.00
C LEU A 44 -5.01 2.22 -14.18
N LEU A 45 -4.92 3.38 -14.87
CA LEU A 45 -5.80 3.71 -16.00
C LEU A 45 -5.72 2.69 -17.14
N ARG A 46 -4.60 1.96 -17.29
CA ARG A 46 -4.47 0.86 -18.26
C ARG A 46 -5.48 -0.28 -18.04
N PHE A 47 -6.06 -0.38 -16.85
CA PHE A 47 -7.06 -1.39 -16.50
C PHE A 47 -8.50 -0.86 -16.63
N ALA A 48 -8.70 0.41 -17.00
CA ALA A 48 -10.04 0.95 -17.21
C ALA A 48 -10.71 0.21 -18.37
N GLY A 49 -11.87 -0.39 -18.11
CA GLY A 49 -12.59 -1.20 -19.09
C GLY A 49 -11.92 -2.53 -19.43
N ALA A 50 -10.99 -3.03 -18.60
CA ALA A 50 -10.31 -4.30 -18.84
C ALA A 50 -11.18 -5.53 -18.53
N ILE A 51 -12.34 -5.35 -17.89
CA ILE A 51 -13.28 -6.45 -17.61
C ILE A 51 -14.14 -6.68 -18.85
N PRO A 52 -14.11 -7.89 -19.45
CA PRO A 52 -14.98 -8.27 -20.55
C PRO A 52 -16.48 -8.12 -20.21
N ALA A 53 -17.31 -7.88 -21.23
CA ALA A 53 -18.74 -7.63 -21.04
C ALA A 53 -19.51 -8.84 -20.48
N ASP A 54 -19.12 -10.05 -20.89
CA ASP A 54 -19.62 -11.32 -20.37
C ASP A 54 -19.26 -11.52 -18.90
N ASP A 55 -18.02 -11.20 -18.51
CA ASP A 55 -17.61 -11.21 -17.11
C ASP A 55 -18.39 -10.18 -16.28
N LEU A 56 -18.63 -8.98 -16.82
CA LEU A 56 -19.49 -7.97 -16.16
C LEU A 56 -20.92 -8.48 -15.96
N GLN A 57 -21.49 -9.18 -16.96
CA GLN A 57 -22.82 -9.75 -16.86
C GLN A 57 -22.87 -10.87 -15.81
N MET A 58 -21.84 -11.72 -15.76
CA MET A 58 -21.73 -12.78 -14.76
C MET A 58 -21.65 -12.19 -13.34
N MET A 59 -20.85 -11.14 -13.15
CA MET A 59 -20.74 -10.43 -11.87
C MET A 59 -22.09 -9.84 -11.45
N ALA A 60 -22.82 -9.20 -12.36
CA ALA A 60 -24.14 -8.64 -12.08
C ALA A 60 -25.13 -9.71 -11.61
N GLN A 61 -25.21 -10.84 -12.32
CA GLN A 61 -26.08 -11.96 -11.95
C GLN A 61 -25.73 -12.54 -10.58
N ALA A 62 -24.44 -12.66 -10.26
CA ALA A 62 -23.99 -13.17 -8.96
C ALA A 62 -24.39 -12.23 -7.81
N ILE A 63 -24.30 -10.91 -8.01
CA ILE A 63 -24.72 -9.91 -7.02
C ILE A 63 -26.23 -9.99 -6.78
N GLU A 64 -27.04 -10.01 -7.84
CA GLU A 64 -28.50 -10.13 -7.74
C GLU A 64 -28.93 -11.43 -7.05
N ALA A 65 -28.23 -12.54 -7.33
CA ALA A 65 -28.57 -13.84 -6.78
C ALA A 65 -28.16 -14.01 -5.30
N GLY A 66 -27.03 -13.44 -4.89
CA GLY A 66 -26.40 -13.76 -3.60
C GLY A 66 -26.13 -12.59 -2.65
N CYS A 67 -26.14 -11.33 -3.11
CA CYS A 67 -25.89 -10.16 -2.26
C CYS A 67 -27.15 -9.31 -2.03
N GLU A 68 -28.07 -9.27 -3.00
CA GLU A 68 -29.28 -8.45 -2.90
C GLU A 68 -30.49 -9.21 -2.33
N ARG A 69 -30.35 -10.54 -2.15
CA ARG A 69 -31.33 -11.37 -1.44
C ARG A 69 -30.94 -11.49 0.02
N ILE A 70 -31.66 -10.77 0.87
CA ILE A 70 -31.58 -10.95 2.32
C ILE A 70 -32.51 -12.12 2.67
N ASP A 71 -31.93 -13.25 3.07
CA ASP A 71 -32.68 -14.30 3.73
C ASP A 71 -32.85 -13.91 5.20
N TRP A 72 -34.09 -13.58 5.58
CA TRP A 72 -34.41 -13.18 6.96
C TRP A 72 -34.43 -14.37 7.93
N ASP A 73 -34.48 -15.60 7.42
CA ASP A 73 -34.55 -16.83 8.22
C ASP A 73 -33.15 -17.45 8.50
N GLU A 74 -32.07 -16.90 7.92
CA GLU A 74 -30.68 -17.34 8.15
C GLU A 74 -29.92 -16.54 9.23
N TRP A 75 -30.58 -15.65 9.99
CA TRP A 75 -29.99 -14.84 11.08
C TRP A 75 -30.54 -15.14 12.48
#